data_AF-A0AA51YCI2-F1
#
_entry.id   AF-A0AA51YCI2-F1
#
_cell.length_a   1.000
_cell.length_b   1.000
_cell.length_c   1.000
_cell.angle_alpha   90.00
_cell.angle_beta   90.00
_cell.angle_gamma   90.00
#
_symmetry.space_group_name_H-M   'P 1'
#
loop_
_entity.id
_entity.type
_entity.pdbx_description
1 polymer ?
#
loop_
_entity_poly.entity_id
_entity_poly.type
_entity_poly.pdbx_seq_one_letter_code
_entity_poly.pdbx_strand_id
1 'polypeptide(L)'
;MSEAREQAQREIAFCEAVLAKGGLTVLIETLRDASDLSVWTHYPKDDVFDPATGAQWFYHSHPTDEPDGAIEHGHFHCFVRPQGATGPIHHLIAVGVDPYGKLVRLFTVNQWVVGDDWLDAEPTIALLDKFDVHMPRPSYLVNRWLTAVLAAHEDEIASLIRERDRTLAAHQPESDMAVRDDRALEVTSELRF
;
A
#
# COMPACT_ATOMS: atom_id res chain seq x y z
N MET A 1 1.08 -15.65 -18.19
CA MET A 1 0.64 -14.44 -17.45
C MET A 1 -0.52 -13.84 -18.21
N SER A 2 -1.47 -13.17 -17.54
CA SER A 2 -2.59 -12.52 -18.25
C SER A 2 -2.10 -11.28 -19.01
N GLU A 3 -2.79 -10.89 -20.08
CA GLU A 3 -2.47 -9.68 -20.87
C GLU A 3 -2.51 -8.41 -19.99
N ALA A 4 -3.46 -8.36 -19.05
CA ALA A 4 -3.57 -7.28 -18.07
C ALA A 4 -2.34 -7.18 -17.16
N ARG A 5 -1.86 -8.32 -16.64
CA ARG A 5 -0.65 -8.38 -15.81
C ARG A 5 0.58 -7.93 -16.57
N GLU A 6 0.72 -8.36 -17.83
CA GLU A 6 1.84 -7.92 -18.68
C GLU A 6 1.78 -6.42 -18.99
N GLN A 7 0.58 -5.87 -19.21
CA GLN A 7 0.41 -4.43 -19.38
C GLN A 7 0.81 -3.69 -18.10
N ALA A 8 0.34 -4.12 -16.93
CA ALA A 8 0.69 -3.52 -15.65
C ALA A 8 2.21 -3.54 -15.40
N GLN A 9 2.89 -4.65 -15.71
CA GLN A 9 4.35 -4.74 -15.63
C GLN A 9 5.06 -3.74 -16.57
N ARG A 10 4.55 -3.55 -17.79
CA ARG A 10 5.06 -2.52 -18.71
C ARG A 10 4.83 -1.11 -18.16
N GLU A 11 3.73 -0.87 -17.47
CA GLU A 11 3.41 0.41 -16.85
C GLU A 11 4.32 0.75 -15.67
N ILE A 12 4.63 -0.23 -14.82
CA ILE A 12 5.64 -0.11 -13.76
C ILE A 12 6.98 0.31 -14.38
N ALA A 13 7.46 -0.47 -15.36
CA ALA A 13 8.74 -0.20 -16.02
C ALA A 13 8.76 1.16 -16.73
N PHE A 14 7.64 1.56 -17.34
CA PHE A 14 7.50 2.87 -17.98
C PHE A 14 7.65 4.00 -16.96
N CYS A 15 6.92 3.96 -15.84
CA CYS A 15 6.97 5.01 -14.82
C CYS A 15 8.39 5.15 -14.24
N GLU A 16 9.01 4.02 -13.89
CA GLU A 16 10.40 4.00 -13.39
C GLU A 16 11.39 4.56 -14.41
N ALA A 17 11.26 4.17 -15.69
CA ALA A 17 12.14 4.67 -16.75
C ALA A 17 11.96 6.17 -17.03
N VAL A 18 10.75 6.70 -16.92
CA VAL A 18 10.50 8.14 -17.07
C VAL A 18 11.11 8.92 -15.91
N LEU A 19 10.92 8.48 -14.67
CA LEU A 19 11.54 9.11 -13.48
C LEU A 19 13.07 9.08 -13.55
N ALA A 20 13.64 7.95 -13.96
CA ALA A 20 15.08 7.78 -14.08
C ALA A 20 15.74 8.76 -15.07
N LYS A 21 15.02 9.20 -16.13
CA LYS A 21 15.54 10.25 -17.05
C LYS A 21 15.80 11.59 -16.36
N GLY A 22 15.07 11.87 -15.27
CA GLY A 22 15.27 13.03 -14.42
C GLY A 22 16.21 12.81 -13.24
N GLY A 23 16.82 11.61 -13.12
CA GLY A 23 17.59 11.23 -11.92
C GLY A 23 16.72 10.99 -10.68
N LEU A 24 15.42 10.73 -10.87
CA LEU A 24 14.45 10.51 -9.79
C LEU A 24 14.13 9.01 -9.66
N THR A 25 13.67 8.64 -8.47
CA THR A 25 13.05 7.34 -8.17
C THR A 25 11.59 7.56 -7.77
N VAL A 26 10.80 6.48 -7.70
CA VAL A 26 9.42 6.54 -7.17
C VAL A 26 9.41 7.15 -5.76
N LEU A 27 10.37 6.75 -4.92
CA LEU A 27 10.50 7.26 -3.55
C LEU A 27 10.86 8.76 -3.52
N ILE A 28 11.89 9.19 -4.26
CA ILE A 28 12.30 10.61 -4.27
C ILE A 28 11.17 11.48 -4.82
N GLU A 29 10.47 11.03 -5.85
CA GLU A 29 9.33 11.75 -6.41
C GLU A 29 8.13 11.78 -5.45
N THR A 30 7.91 10.74 -4.64
CA THR A 30 6.89 10.73 -3.58
C THR A 30 7.18 11.79 -2.52
N LEU A 31 8.46 11.94 -2.16
CA LEU A 31 8.93 12.85 -1.11
C LEU A 31 9.27 14.26 -1.61
N ARG A 32 8.98 14.58 -2.88
CA ARG A 32 9.42 15.82 -3.57
C ARG A 32 9.07 17.12 -2.85
N ASP A 33 7.91 17.16 -2.18
CA ASP A 33 7.36 18.36 -1.54
C ASP A 33 7.51 18.29 0.00
N ALA A 34 8.19 17.26 0.51
CA ALA A 34 8.46 17.12 1.93
C ALA A 34 9.57 18.09 2.36
N SER A 35 9.24 19.07 3.21
CA SER A 35 10.21 20.00 3.78
C SER A 35 11.10 19.39 4.85
N ASP A 36 10.62 18.33 5.50
CA ASP A 36 11.34 17.55 6.49
C ASP A 36 10.89 16.08 6.38
N LEU A 37 11.81 15.17 6.68
CA LEU A 37 11.56 13.73 6.67
C LEU A 37 11.64 13.19 8.08
N SER A 38 10.49 12.76 8.57
CA SER A 38 10.32 12.07 9.85
C SER A 38 9.63 10.73 9.63
N VAL A 39 10.07 9.74 10.40
CA VAL A 39 9.44 8.40 10.46
C VAL A 39 8.01 8.51 10.96
N TRP A 40 7.16 7.58 10.57
CA TRP A 40 5.72 7.52 10.89
C TRP A 40 4.86 8.66 10.34
N THR A 41 5.47 9.69 9.75
CA THR A 41 4.74 10.80 9.11
C THR A 41 4.27 10.38 7.73
N HIS A 42 3.04 10.76 7.40
CA HIS A 42 2.44 10.50 6.09
C HIS A 42 2.96 11.49 5.04
N TYR A 43 3.26 10.96 3.86
CA TYR A 43 3.62 11.70 2.66
C TYR A 43 2.74 11.27 1.47
N PRO A 44 2.11 12.23 0.76
CA PRO A 44 2.01 13.64 1.12
C PRO A 44 1.22 13.84 2.43
N LYS A 45 1.34 15.03 3.04
CA LYS A 45 0.77 15.34 4.36
C LYS A 45 -0.74 15.10 4.47
N ASP A 46 -1.49 15.35 3.39
CA ASP A 46 -2.95 15.25 3.37
C ASP A 46 -3.45 13.93 2.76
N ASP A 47 -2.55 12.94 2.63
CA ASP A 47 -2.72 11.74 1.81
C ASP A 47 -3.08 12.07 0.35
N VAL A 48 -3.13 11.06 -0.50
CA VAL A 48 -3.69 11.18 -1.85
C VAL A 48 -5.08 10.57 -1.85
N PHE A 49 -6.06 11.26 -2.43
CA PHE A 49 -7.41 10.75 -2.63
C PHE A 49 -7.90 11.06 -4.05
N ASP A 50 -8.30 10.04 -4.79
CA ASP A 50 -8.99 10.16 -6.07
C ASP A 50 -10.51 10.09 -5.86
N PRO A 51 -11.26 11.19 -6.02
CA PRO A 51 -12.70 11.19 -5.80
C PRO A 51 -13.50 10.42 -6.87
N ALA A 52 -12.91 10.11 -8.03
CA ALA A 52 -13.59 9.40 -9.11
C ALA A 52 -13.64 7.89 -8.83
N THR A 53 -12.56 7.33 -8.29
CA THR A 53 -12.41 5.88 -8.03
C THR A 53 -12.58 5.54 -6.56
N GLY A 54 -12.34 6.50 -5.68
CA GLY A 54 -12.29 6.31 -4.23
C GLY A 54 -10.92 5.84 -3.74
N ALA A 55 -9.93 5.67 -4.63
CA ALA A 55 -8.60 5.23 -4.26
C ALA A 55 -7.91 6.26 -3.36
N GLN A 56 -7.25 5.78 -2.32
CA GLN A 56 -6.46 6.61 -1.40
C GLN A 56 -5.11 5.94 -1.11
N TRP A 57 -4.05 6.72 -0.98
CA TRP A 57 -2.78 6.21 -0.49
C TRP A 57 -1.99 7.27 0.28
N PHE A 58 -1.12 6.79 1.16
CA PHE A 58 -0.03 7.58 1.74
C PHE A 58 1.22 6.72 1.87
N TYR A 59 2.37 7.37 1.98
CA TYR A 59 3.66 6.77 2.25
C TYR A 59 4.14 7.13 3.65
N HIS A 60 4.76 6.20 4.39
CA HIS A 60 5.60 6.55 5.53
C HIS A 60 6.84 5.66 5.59
N SER A 61 7.83 6.08 6.40
CA SER A 61 9.03 5.30 6.68
C SER A 61 9.14 4.94 8.16
N HIS A 62 9.93 3.89 8.42
CA HIS A 62 10.26 3.41 9.75
C HIS A 62 11.70 3.78 10.12
N PRO A 63 12.05 3.76 11.43
CA PRO A 63 13.44 3.81 11.86
C PRO A 63 14.30 2.71 11.21
N THR A 64 15.51 3.05 10.79
CA THR A 64 16.42 2.11 10.10
C THR A 64 16.95 0.98 11.01
N ASP A 65 16.81 1.12 12.32
CA ASP A 65 17.19 0.12 13.32
C ASP A 65 16.08 -0.90 13.62
N GLU A 66 14.92 -0.79 12.96
CA GLU A 66 13.92 -1.85 12.96
C GLU A 66 14.36 -3.07 12.14
N PRO A 67 13.85 -4.28 12.44
CA PRO A 67 14.34 -5.54 11.83
C PRO A 67 14.38 -5.53 10.30
N ASP A 68 13.42 -4.87 9.65
CA ASP A 68 13.33 -4.76 8.18
C ASP A 68 13.95 -3.47 7.63
N GLY A 69 14.42 -2.54 8.47
CA GLY A 69 14.88 -1.20 8.08
C GLY A 69 16.13 -1.15 7.20
N ALA A 70 16.85 -2.28 7.07
CA ALA A 70 17.96 -2.44 6.13
C ALA A 70 17.50 -2.80 4.69
N ILE A 71 16.26 -3.28 4.54
CA ILE A 71 15.70 -3.78 3.27
C ILE A 71 14.56 -2.86 2.80
N GLU A 72 13.65 -2.50 3.70
CA GLU A 72 12.57 -1.57 3.46
C GLU A 72 12.93 -0.19 4.02
N HIS A 73 12.90 0.84 3.18
CA HIS A 73 12.98 2.22 3.64
C HIS A 73 11.64 2.68 4.22
N GLY A 74 10.55 2.28 3.58
CA GLY A 74 9.18 2.49 4.04
C GLY A 74 8.20 1.93 3.04
N HIS A 75 6.93 2.22 3.22
CA HIS A 75 5.88 1.61 2.43
C HIS A 75 4.70 2.54 2.18
N PHE A 76 3.98 2.26 1.10
CA PHE A 76 2.72 2.90 0.78
C PHE A 76 1.59 2.08 1.36
N HIS A 77 0.68 2.68 2.12
CA HIS A 77 -0.61 2.06 2.40
C HIS A 77 -1.62 2.45 1.34
N CYS A 78 -2.28 1.45 0.76
CA CYS A 78 -3.26 1.61 -0.30
C CYS A 78 -4.66 1.29 0.23
N PHE A 79 -5.61 2.19 0.01
CA PHE A 79 -6.98 2.12 0.50
C PHE A 79 -7.98 2.42 -0.61
N VAL A 80 -9.24 2.04 -0.38
CA VAL A 80 -10.39 2.50 -1.17
C VAL A 80 -11.50 2.98 -0.25
N ARG A 81 -12.11 4.12 -0.61
CA ARG A 81 -13.36 4.64 -0.06
C ARG A 81 -14.50 4.49 -1.07
N PRO A 82 -15.25 3.37 -1.07
CA PRO A 82 -16.22 3.07 -2.13
C PRO A 82 -17.42 4.04 -2.17
N GLN A 83 -17.64 4.81 -1.10
CA GLN A 83 -18.73 5.79 -0.98
C GLN A 83 -18.21 7.25 -0.93
N GLY A 84 -17.00 7.49 -1.44
CA GLY A 84 -16.38 8.82 -1.51
C GLY A 84 -15.70 9.26 -0.21
N ALA A 85 -15.25 10.53 -0.18
CA ALA A 85 -14.34 11.05 0.85
C ALA A 85 -14.82 10.89 2.30
N THR A 86 -16.14 10.90 2.53
CA THR A 86 -16.74 10.75 3.86
C THR A 86 -17.31 9.35 4.11
N GLY A 87 -17.13 8.43 3.16
CA GLY A 87 -17.54 7.04 3.26
C GLY A 87 -16.55 6.18 4.04
N PRO A 88 -16.86 4.89 4.23
CA PRO A 88 -15.95 3.96 4.89
C PRO A 88 -14.63 3.86 4.12
N ILE A 89 -13.53 3.65 4.83
CA ILE A 89 -12.19 3.43 4.26
C ILE A 89 -11.77 1.99 4.49
N HIS A 90 -11.26 1.33 3.46
CA HIS A 90 -10.83 -0.06 3.54
C HIS A 90 -9.38 -0.18 3.07
N HIS A 91 -8.51 -0.74 3.90
CA HIS A 91 -7.13 -1.02 3.55
C HIS A 91 -7.06 -2.24 2.63
N LEU A 92 -6.37 -2.09 1.50
CA LEU A 92 -6.15 -3.17 0.53
C LEU A 92 -4.83 -3.89 0.82
N ILE A 93 -3.73 -3.14 0.79
CA ILE A 93 -2.37 -3.67 0.86
C ILE A 93 -1.37 -2.56 1.21
N ALA A 94 -0.28 -2.94 1.86
CA ALA A 94 0.91 -2.11 1.96
C ALA A 94 1.95 -2.53 0.89
N VAL A 95 2.57 -1.54 0.26
CA VAL A 95 3.58 -1.70 -0.80
C VAL A 95 4.93 -1.22 -0.28
N GLY A 96 5.80 -2.17 0.08
CA GLY A 96 7.13 -1.90 0.62
C GLY A 96 8.16 -1.58 -0.44
N VAL A 97 8.96 -0.54 -0.22
CA VAL A 97 10.05 -0.14 -1.11
C VAL A 97 11.40 0.00 -0.42
N ASP A 98 12.46 -0.31 -1.16
CA ASP A 98 13.84 -0.08 -0.72
C ASP A 98 14.22 1.42 -0.77
N PRO A 99 15.43 1.82 -0.33
CA PRO A 99 15.91 3.20 -0.40
C PRO A 99 16.02 3.78 -1.82
N TYR A 100 15.91 2.95 -2.86
CA TYR A 100 15.90 3.34 -4.27
C TYR A 100 14.49 3.34 -4.87
N GLY A 101 13.45 3.11 -4.07
CA GLY A 101 12.06 3.07 -4.50
C GLY A 101 11.69 1.81 -5.29
N LYS A 102 12.45 0.72 -5.15
CA LYS A 102 12.13 -0.58 -5.75
C LYS A 102 11.21 -1.37 -4.86
N LEU A 103 10.20 -2.00 -5.45
CA LEU A 103 9.28 -2.92 -4.78
C LEU A 103 10.05 -4.08 -4.13
N VAL A 104 9.92 -4.24 -2.81
CA VAL A 104 10.56 -5.33 -2.04
C VAL A 104 9.58 -6.26 -1.34
N ARG A 105 8.36 -5.78 -1.02
CA ARG A 105 7.31 -6.62 -0.46
C ARG A 105 5.90 -6.07 -0.66
N LEU A 106 4.92 -6.96 -0.55
CA LEU A 106 3.50 -6.66 -0.39
C LEU A 106 3.01 -7.32 0.89
N PHE A 107 2.26 -6.61 1.72
CA PHE A 107 1.77 -7.18 2.98
C PHE A 107 0.45 -6.57 3.45
N THR A 108 -0.27 -7.34 4.25
CA THR A 108 -1.46 -6.86 4.97
C THR A 108 -1.12 -6.66 6.44
N VAL A 109 -1.88 -5.78 7.09
CA VAL A 109 -1.71 -5.46 8.50
C VAL A 109 -3.02 -5.66 9.26
N ASN A 110 -2.88 -5.79 10.57
CA ASN A 110 -4.00 -5.81 11.49
C ASN A 110 -4.70 -4.43 11.55
N GLN A 111 -6.00 -4.42 11.86
CA GLN A 111 -6.84 -3.22 11.82
C GLN A 111 -6.29 -2.10 12.70
N TRP A 112 -5.74 -2.40 13.88
CA TRP A 112 -5.19 -1.38 14.78
C TRP A 112 -4.05 -0.55 14.17
N VAL A 113 -3.36 -1.08 13.14
CA VAL A 113 -2.24 -0.40 12.47
C VAL A 113 -2.75 0.77 11.62
N VAL A 114 -3.86 0.57 10.91
CA VAL A 114 -4.38 1.53 9.92
C VAL A 114 -5.68 2.21 10.33
N GLY A 115 -6.37 1.67 11.35
CA GLY A 115 -7.63 2.22 11.88
C GLY A 115 -8.74 2.29 10.84
N ASP A 116 -8.77 1.39 9.86
CA ASP A 116 -9.73 1.38 8.77
C ASP A 116 -11.11 0.86 9.21
N ASP A 117 -12.12 0.98 8.34
CA ASP A 117 -13.41 0.34 8.53
C ASP A 117 -13.30 -1.12 8.09
N TRP A 118 -13.26 -2.06 9.03
CA TRP A 118 -13.01 -3.46 8.70
C TRP A 118 -13.96 -4.01 7.64
N LEU A 119 -13.37 -4.69 6.67
CA LEU A 119 -14.08 -5.42 5.63
C LEU A 119 -13.42 -6.78 5.44
N ASP A 120 -14.23 -7.84 5.40
CA ASP A 120 -13.73 -9.21 5.22
C ASP A 120 -13.10 -9.40 3.84
N ALA A 121 -12.40 -10.51 3.65
CA ALA A 121 -11.53 -10.75 2.51
C ALA A 121 -12.24 -10.59 1.16
N GLU A 122 -13.33 -11.30 0.91
CA GLU A 122 -13.96 -11.29 -0.43
C GLU A 122 -14.54 -9.92 -0.81
N PRO A 123 -15.25 -9.18 0.07
CA PRO A 123 -15.64 -7.82 -0.25
C PRO A 123 -14.44 -6.85 -0.39
N THR A 124 -13.33 -7.06 0.34
CA THR A 124 -12.09 -6.26 0.16
C THR A 124 -11.46 -6.53 -1.21
N ILE A 125 -11.39 -7.80 -1.62
CA ILE A 125 -10.86 -8.21 -2.94
C ILE A 125 -11.69 -7.59 -4.07
N ALA A 126 -13.02 -7.51 -3.89
CA ALA A 126 -13.91 -6.85 -4.84
C ALA A 126 -13.71 -5.32 -4.95
N LEU A 127 -12.84 -4.72 -4.12
CA LEU A 127 -12.44 -3.31 -4.23
C LEU A 127 -11.09 -3.11 -4.92
N LEU A 128 -10.35 -4.18 -5.25
CA LEU A 128 -9.04 -4.06 -5.90
C LEU A 128 -9.13 -3.32 -7.25
N ASP A 129 -10.21 -3.55 -8.00
CA ASP A 129 -10.48 -2.90 -9.29
C ASP A 129 -10.74 -1.38 -9.17
N LYS A 130 -11.08 -0.90 -7.98
CA LYS A 130 -11.26 0.53 -7.67
C LYS A 130 -9.97 1.24 -7.33
N PHE A 131 -8.89 0.52 -7.08
CA PHE A 131 -7.59 1.16 -6.87
C PHE A 131 -6.98 1.56 -8.22
N ASP A 132 -7.50 2.65 -8.77
CA ASP A 132 -6.97 3.34 -9.94
C ASP A 132 -6.81 4.81 -9.57
N VAL A 133 -5.56 5.21 -9.31
CA VAL A 133 -5.23 6.58 -8.92
C VAL A 133 -4.86 7.34 -10.18
N HIS A 134 -5.86 7.87 -10.88
CA HIS A 134 -5.63 8.60 -12.13
C HIS A 134 -5.46 10.10 -11.89
N MET A 135 -4.63 10.46 -10.91
CA MET A 135 -4.48 11.84 -10.45
C MET A 135 -3.18 12.47 -10.95
N PRO A 136 -3.19 13.74 -11.42
CA PRO A 136 -1.97 14.42 -11.88
C PRO A 136 -1.06 14.86 -10.72
N ARG A 137 -1.61 14.94 -9.50
CA ARG A 137 -0.95 15.39 -8.28
C ARG A 137 -1.01 14.29 -7.20
N PRO A 138 -0.05 14.25 -6.25
CA PRO A 138 1.17 15.06 -6.21
C PRO A 138 2.14 14.69 -7.34
N SER A 139 2.11 13.45 -7.82
CA SER A 139 2.85 13.00 -8.99
C SER A 139 2.07 11.96 -9.79
N TYR A 140 1.79 12.27 -11.06
CA TYR A 140 1.14 11.34 -11.99
C TYR A 140 1.89 10.01 -12.13
N LEU A 141 3.23 10.05 -12.11
CA LEU A 141 4.05 8.84 -12.31
C LEU A 141 4.02 7.93 -11.08
N VAL A 142 3.99 8.48 -9.86
CA VAL A 142 3.85 7.67 -8.63
C VAL A 142 2.46 7.05 -8.55
N ASN A 143 1.42 7.85 -8.83
CA ASN A 143 0.03 7.38 -8.84
C ASN A 143 -0.19 6.24 -9.85
N ARG A 144 0.32 6.41 -11.07
CA ARG A 144 0.28 5.39 -12.13
C ARG A 144 1.12 4.16 -11.78
N TRP A 145 2.29 4.35 -11.17
CA TRP A 145 3.14 3.25 -10.71
C TRP A 145 2.43 2.40 -9.65
N LEU A 146 1.84 3.01 -8.61
CA LEU A 146 1.09 2.28 -7.57
C LEU A 146 -0.10 1.51 -8.14
N THR A 147 -0.88 2.15 -9.02
CA THR A 147 -1.99 1.49 -9.72
C THR A 147 -1.51 0.27 -10.49
N ALA A 148 -0.40 0.40 -11.20
CA ALA A 148 0.18 -0.70 -11.96
C ALA A 148 0.79 -1.80 -11.07
N VAL A 149 1.35 -1.47 -9.90
CA VAL A 149 1.81 -2.47 -8.92
C VAL A 149 0.64 -3.32 -8.44
N LEU A 150 -0.47 -2.70 -8.03
CA LEU A 150 -1.64 -3.46 -7.57
C LEU A 150 -2.22 -4.34 -8.69
N ALA A 151 -2.34 -3.81 -9.92
CA ALA A 151 -2.82 -4.58 -11.06
C ALA A 151 -1.87 -5.73 -11.48
N ALA A 152 -0.55 -5.55 -11.36
CA ALA A 152 0.43 -6.58 -11.70
C ALA A 152 0.46 -7.75 -10.69
N HIS A 153 -0.06 -7.52 -9.49
CA HIS A 153 -0.04 -8.44 -8.36
C HIS A 153 -1.43 -8.74 -7.80
N GLU A 154 -2.50 -8.53 -8.59
CA GLU A 154 -3.88 -8.66 -8.13
C GLU A 154 -4.18 -10.03 -7.51
N ASP A 155 -3.75 -11.12 -8.16
CA ASP A 155 -3.94 -12.50 -7.69
C ASP A 155 -3.18 -12.76 -6.37
N GLU A 156 -1.94 -12.26 -6.28
CA GLU A 156 -1.12 -12.36 -5.08
C GLU A 156 -1.73 -11.54 -3.92
N ILE A 157 -2.18 -10.32 -4.19
CA ILE A 157 -2.83 -9.46 -3.20
C ILE A 157 -4.14 -10.09 -2.71
N ALA A 158 -4.95 -10.65 -3.61
CA ALA A 158 -6.17 -11.36 -3.22
C ALA A 158 -5.86 -12.57 -2.31
N SER A 159 -4.75 -13.27 -2.58
CA SER A 159 -4.29 -14.37 -1.72
C SER A 159 -3.82 -13.87 -0.35
N LEU A 160 -3.10 -12.75 -0.30
CA LEU A 160 -2.66 -12.11 0.94
C LEU A 160 -3.84 -11.62 1.79
N ILE A 161 -4.88 -11.06 1.17
CA ILE A 161 -6.11 -10.62 1.86
C ILE A 161 -6.87 -11.82 2.44
N ARG A 162 -6.92 -12.97 1.74
CA ARG A 162 -7.50 -14.20 2.32
C ARG A 162 -6.64 -14.77 3.46
N GLU A 163 -5.32 -14.65 3.37
CA GLU A 163 -4.41 -15.05 4.46
C GLU A 163 -4.56 -14.13 5.67
N ARG A 164 -4.75 -12.81 5.48
CA ARG A 164 -5.03 -11.86 6.56
C ARG A 164 -6.15 -12.36 7.47
N ASP A 165 -7.30 -12.69 6.88
CA ASP A 165 -8.47 -13.16 7.63
C ASP A 165 -8.22 -14.52 8.31
N ARG A 166 -7.47 -15.42 7.65
CA ARG A 166 -7.07 -16.71 8.25
C ARG A 166 -6.12 -16.53 9.44
N THR A 167 -5.13 -15.65 9.33
CA THR A 167 -4.20 -15.31 10.40
C THR A 167 -4.95 -14.73 11.60
N LEU A 168 -5.86 -13.78 11.37
CA LEU A 168 -6.68 -13.21 12.45
C LEU A 168 -7.60 -14.26 13.09
N ALA A 169 -8.23 -15.14 12.30
CA ALA A 169 -9.08 -16.20 12.84
C ALA A 169 -8.30 -17.25 13.67
N ALA A 170 -7.01 -17.46 13.35
CA ALA A 170 -6.14 -18.38 14.06
C ALA A 170 -5.43 -17.75 15.27
N HIS A 171 -5.34 -16.42 15.33
CA HIS A 171 -4.65 -15.69 16.40
C HIS A 171 -5.43 -15.75 17.71
N GLN A 172 -4.71 -16.05 18.80
CA GLN A 172 -5.25 -16.09 20.16
C GLN A 172 -4.54 -15.02 20.98
N PRO A 173 -5.20 -13.88 21.26
CA PRO A 173 -4.63 -12.82 22.07
C PRO A 173 -4.32 -13.33 23.49
N GLU A 174 -3.26 -12.79 24.11
CA GLU A 174 -2.86 -13.15 25.47
C GLU A 174 -3.84 -12.64 26.55
N SER A 175 -4.77 -11.74 26.19
CA SER A 175 -5.75 -11.12 27.06
C SER A 175 -7.15 -11.13 26.44
N ASP A 176 -8.17 -10.70 27.18
CA ASP A 176 -9.58 -10.59 26.70
C ASP A 176 -9.80 -9.50 25.62
N MET A 177 -8.74 -9.03 24.96
CA MET A 177 -8.84 -8.02 23.89
C MET A 177 -9.33 -8.62 22.57
N ALA A 178 -9.94 -7.79 21.73
CA ALA A 178 -10.30 -8.23 20.39
C ALA A 178 -9.01 -8.45 19.56
N VAL A 179 -9.00 -9.51 18.75
CA VAL A 179 -7.86 -9.85 17.87
C VAL A 179 -7.41 -8.69 16.99
N ARG A 180 -8.37 -7.88 16.54
CA ARG A 180 -8.12 -6.73 15.67
C ARG A 180 -7.47 -5.53 16.38
N ASP A 181 -7.46 -5.56 17.71
CA ASP A 181 -6.84 -4.55 18.57
C ASP A 181 -5.50 -5.03 19.16
N ASP A 182 -5.10 -6.28 18.91
CA ASP A 182 -3.91 -6.89 19.49
C ASP A 182 -2.62 -6.43 18.80
N ARG A 183 -1.83 -5.64 19.51
CA ARG A 183 -0.55 -5.09 19.06
C ARG A 183 0.57 -6.12 18.93
N ALA A 184 0.39 -7.34 19.44
CA ALA A 184 1.32 -8.43 19.21
C ALA A 184 1.25 -8.96 17.76
N LEU A 185 0.16 -8.67 17.04
CA LEU A 185 -0.03 -9.05 15.64
C LEU A 185 -0.15 -7.79 14.79
N GLU A 186 0.96 -7.39 14.16
CA GLU A 186 1.02 -6.24 13.26
C GLU A 186 0.81 -6.66 11.79
N VAL A 187 1.75 -7.45 11.24
CA VAL A 187 1.67 -7.98 9.87
C VAL A 187 0.93 -9.30 9.86
N THR A 188 -0.12 -9.40 9.04
CA THR A 188 -1.03 -10.55 9.00
C THR A 188 -0.79 -11.48 7.83
N SER A 189 -0.16 -11.00 6.76
CA SER A 189 0.33 -11.81 5.63
C SER A 189 1.36 -11.01 4.82
N GLU A 190 2.33 -11.67 4.20
CA GLU A 190 3.37 -11.01 3.40
C GLU A 190 3.83 -11.84 2.18
N LEU A 191 4.29 -11.13 1.15
CA LEU A 191 5.02 -11.64 -0.01
C LEU A 191 6.28 -10.77 -0.20
N ARG A 192 7.46 -11.39 -0.32
CA ARG A 192 8.76 -10.71 -0.54
C ARG A 192 9.34 -11.06 -1.91
N PHE A 193 10.09 -10.12 -2.50
CA PHE A 193 10.70 -10.25 -3.84
C PHE A 193 12.22 -10.40 -3.80
#